data_AF-A0A3N0V6G6-F1
#
_entry.id   AF-A0A3N0V6G6-F1
#
_cell.length_a   1.000
_cell.length_b   1.000
_cell.length_c   1.000
_cell.angle_alpha   90.00
_cell.angle_beta   90.00
_cell.angle_gamma   90.00
#
_symmetry.space_group_name_H-M   'P 1'
#
loop_
_entity.id
_entity.type
_entity.pdbx_description
1 polymer ?
#
loop_
_entity_poly.entity_id
_entity_poly.type
_entity_poly.pdbx_seq_one_letter_code
_entity_poly.pdbx_strand_id
1 'polypeptide(L)'
;MDYFNKLPGFRRSPAGLEWQILRRLHLITLLGTLLPLLFLAAIYLLAGMEPRDFKLLAIFVISLIILHWTLVMVLGIACSIISLMKGPAYVADAYHRPDVDDPDEPVSPFDVRSR
;
A
#
# COMPACT_ATOMS: atom_id res chain seq x y z
N MET A 1 22.05 6.92 -12.69
CA MET A 1 21.13 5.79 -12.93
C MET A 1 19.72 6.33 -12.79
N ASP A 2 19.01 6.46 -13.91
CA ASP A 2 17.65 7.00 -13.93
C ASP A 2 16.64 5.85 -13.79
N TYR A 3 16.28 5.52 -12.57
CA TYR A 3 15.33 4.42 -12.28
C TYR A 3 13.86 4.85 -12.38
N PHE A 4 13.57 6.13 -12.60
CA PHE A 4 12.20 6.70 -12.55
C PHE A 4 11.88 7.61 -13.74
N ASN A 5 12.27 7.20 -14.95
CA ASN A 5 11.93 7.96 -16.15
C ASN A 5 10.43 7.79 -16.48
N LYS A 6 9.72 8.92 -16.63
CA LYS A 6 8.29 8.94 -16.94
C LYS A 6 8.10 9.20 -18.43
N LEU A 7 7.12 8.54 -19.05
CA LEU A 7 6.84 8.78 -20.47
C LEU A 7 6.48 10.27 -20.71
N PRO A 8 7.13 10.94 -21.68
CA PRO A 8 6.74 12.28 -22.08
C PRO A 8 5.34 12.24 -22.69
N GLY A 9 4.45 13.14 -22.24
CA GLY A 9 3.05 13.20 -22.71
C GLY A 9 2.00 12.48 -21.83
N PHE A 10 2.41 11.86 -20.72
CA PHE A 10 1.45 11.22 -19.81
C PHE A 10 0.54 12.25 -19.12
N ARG A 11 -0.78 12.18 -19.37
CA ARG A 11 -1.79 12.93 -18.61
C ARG A 11 -1.87 12.39 -17.19
N ARG A 12 -1.59 13.24 -16.19
CA ARG A 12 -1.79 12.87 -14.79
C ARG A 12 -3.28 12.63 -14.53
N SER A 13 -3.66 11.39 -14.26
CA SER A 13 -4.96 11.11 -13.65
C SER A 13 -5.00 11.74 -12.25
N PRO A 14 -6.13 12.37 -11.86
CA PRO A 14 -6.27 12.96 -10.54
C PRO A 14 -6.01 11.91 -9.46
N ALA A 15 -5.37 12.33 -8.37
CA ALA A 15 -5.05 11.43 -7.26
C ALA A 15 -6.34 10.78 -6.73
N GLY A 16 -6.46 9.47 -6.91
CA GLY A 16 -7.62 8.70 -6.44
C GLY A 16 -7.69 8.63 -4.91
N LEU A 17 -8.83 8.14 -4.42
CA LEU A 17 -9.14 7.93 -3.00
C LEU A 17 -8.04 7.14 -2.26
N GLU A 18 -7.34 6.27 -2.98
CA GLU A 18 -6.19 5.45 -2.54
C GLU A 18 -5.03 6.29 -1.99
N TRP A 19 -4.64 7.37 -2.67
CA TRP A 19 -3.55 8.25 -2.20
C TRP A 19 -3.97 9.01 -0.94
N GLN A 20 -5.27 9.31 -0.83
CA GLN A 20 -5.83 9.97 0.35
C GLN A 20 -5.88 9.02 1.55
N ILE A 21 -6.20 7.74 1.31
CA ILE A 21 -6.13 6.66 2.32
C ILE A 21 -4.69 6.44 2.75
N LEU A 22 -3.72 6.39 1.83
CA LEU A 22 -2.29 6.19 2.16
C LEU A 22 -1.72 7.34 3.00
N ARG A 23 -2.12 8.59 2.70
CA ARG A 23 -1.76 9.76 3.53
C ARG A 23 -2.40 9.73 4.91
N ARG A 24 -3.67 9.32 4.99
CA ARG A 24 -4.41 9.24 6.25
C ARG A 24 -4.02 8.03 7.08
N LEU A 25 -3.49 6.97 6.46
CA LEU A 25 -3.06 5.76 7.15
C LEU A 25 -2.06 6.09 8.26
N HIS A 26 -1.02 6.88 7.96
CA HIS A 26 -0.02 7.29 8.94
C HIS A 26 -0.64 8.07 10.12
N LEU A 27 -1.66 8.89 9.86
CA LEU A 27 -2.39 9.60 10.92
C LEU A 27 -3.28 8.66 11.74
N ILE A 28 -3.90 7.66 11.10
CA ILE A 28 -4.69 6.61 11.77
C ILE A 28 -3.77 5.72 12.62
N THR A 29 -2.55 5.44 12.17
CA THR A 29 -1.52 4.72 12.94
C THR A 29 -1.13 5.49 14.20
N LEU A 30 -0.89 6.80 14.06
CA LEU A 30 -0.56 7.64 15.20
C LEU A 30 -1.75 7.73 16.17
N LEU A 31 -2.96 7.92 15.65
CA LEU A 31 -4.15 8.04 16.50
C LEU A 31 -4.50 6.71 17.19
N GLY A 32 -4.38 5.58 16.48
CA GLY A 32 -4.69 4.24 17.01
C GLY A 32 -3.67 3.69 18.00
N THR A 33 -2.46 4.26 18.07
CA THR A 33 -1.47 3.96 19.11
C THR A 33 -1.56 4.92 20.29
N LEU A 34 -1.85 6.20 20.03
CA LEU A 34 -2.01 7.23 21.05
C LEU A 34 -3.25 6.99 21.93
N LEU A 35 -4.37 6.57 21.32
CA LEU A 35 -5.64 6.35 22.03
C LEU A 35 -5.56 5.27 23.12
N PRO A 36 -5.07 4.04 22.86
CA PRO A 36 -4.95 3.01 23.90
C PRO A 36 -3.88 3.35 24.95
N LEU A 37 -2.82 4.08 24.58
CA LEU A 37 -1.80 4.54 25.53
C LEU A 37 -2.38 5.57 26.50
N LEU A 38 -3.15 6.54 25.99
CA LEU A 38 -3.82 7.55 26.80
C LEU A 38 -4.89 6.92 27.70
N PHE A 39 -5.61 5.91 27.19
CA PHE A 39 -6.57 5.14 27.97
C PHE A 39 -5.90 4.40 29.15
N LEU A 40 -4.76 3.75 28.92
CA LEU A 40 -3.99 3.09 29.98
C LEU A 40 -3.48 4.09 31.02
N ALA A 41 -2.94 5.23 30.58
CA ALA A 41 -2.45 6.29 31.46
C ALA A 41 -3.58 6.88 32.31
N ALA A 42 -4.76 7.10 31.72
CA ALA A 42 -5.93 7.59 32.42
C ALA A 42 -6.38 6.61 33.52
N ILE A 43 -6.46 5.30 33.21
CA ILE A 43 -6.82 4.29 34.21
C ILE A 43 -5.79 4.22 35.35
N TYR A 44 -4.49 4.30 35.02
CA TYR A 44 -3.43 4.30 36.02
C TYR A 44 -3.51 5.49 36.99
N LEU A 45 -3.79 6.69 36.47
CA LEU A 45 -3.90 7.92 37.26
C LEU A 45 -5.20 8.01 38.08
N LEU A 46 -6.33 7.52 37.55
CA LEU A 46 -7.66 7.73 38.14
C LEU A 46 -8.14 6.57 39.02
N ALA A 47 -7.78 5.32 38.72
CA ALA A 47 -8.47 4.17 39.30
C ALA A 47 -7.75 3.51 40.48
N GLY A 48 -6.46 3.78 40.70
CA GLY A 48 -5.71 3.20 41.83
C GLY A 48 -5.89 1.68 41.94
N MET A 49 -5.67 0.95 40.83
CA MET A 49 -6.05 -0.45 40.73
C MET A 49 -5.15 -1.41 41.52
N GLU A 50 -5.75 -2.50 42.00
CA GLU A 50 -5.03 -3.64 42.55
C GLU A 50 -4.02 -4.22 41.53
N PRO A 51 -2.84 -4.69 41.97
CA PRO A 51 -1.74 -5.06 41.08
C PRO A 51 -2.06 -6.24 40.16
N ARG A 52 -3.07 -7.06 40.48
CA ARG A 52 -3.53 -8.17 39.64
C ARG A 52 -4.31 -7.67 38.41
N ASP A 53 -5.26 -6.77 38.60
CA ASP A 53 -6.12 -6.27 37.52
C ASP A 53 -5.34 -5.36 36.58
N PHE A 54 -4.35 -4.64 37.12
CA PHE A 54 -3.42 -3.85 36.32
C PHE A 54 -2.61 -4.72 35.34
N LYS A 55 -2.12 -5.90 35.76
CA LYS A 55 -1.36 -6.79 34.89
C LYS A 55 -2.20 -7.33 33.73
N LEU A 56 -3.44 -7.74 33.99
CA LEU A 56 -4.34 -8.23 32.95
C LEU A 56 -4.65 -7.12 31.94
N LEU A 57 -4.97 -5.92 32.44
CA LEU A 57 -5.25 -4.77 31.60
C LEU A 57 -4.01 -4.37 30.76
N ALA A 58 -2.82 -4.38 31.36
CA ALA A 58 -1.57 -4.11 30.64
C ALA A 58 -1.32 -5.11 29.50
N ILE A 59 -1.54 -6.42 29.72
CA ILE A 59 -1.41 -7.45 28.67
C ILE A 59 -2.39 -7.19 27.52
N PHE A 60 -3.64 -6.85 27.83
CA PHE A 60 -4.64 -6.52 26.81
C PHE A 60 -4.26 -5.27 26.01
N VAL A 61 -3.80 -4.21 26.67
CA VAL A 61 -3.35 -2.98 25.98
C VAL A 61 -2.15 -3.26 25.08
N ILE A 62 -1.14 -3.99 25.56
CA ILE A 62 0.02 -4.38 24.75
C ILE A 62 -0.41 -5.22 23.55
N SER A 63 -1.33 -6.17 23.75
CA SER A 63 -1.86 -7.01 22.66
C SER A 63 -2.59 -6.17 21.60
N LEU A 64 -3.39 -5.19 22.01
CA LEU A 64 -4.06 -4.25 21.09
C LEU A 64 -3.06 -3.40 20.31
N ILE A 65 -1.99 -2.93 20.95
CA ILE A 65 -0.93 -2.15 20.29
C ILE A 65 -0.25 -2.99 19.21
N ILE A 66 0.15 -4.23 19.54
CA ILE A 66 0.79 -5.14 18.58
C ILE A 66 -0.16 -5.46 17.42
N LEU A 67 -1.42 -5.80 17.72
CA LEU A 67 -2.45 -6.04 16.71
C LEU A 67 -2.67 -4.83 15.80
N HIS A 68 -2.68 -3.63 16.36
CA HIS A 68 -2.84 -2.40 15.60
C HIS A 68 -1.65 -2.16 14.66
N TRP A 69 -0.42 -2.40 15.13
CA TRP A 69 0.78 -2.28 14.31
C TRP A 69 0.80 -3.26 13.15
N THR A 70 0.42 -4.52 13.38
CA THR A 70 0.35 -5.53 12.29
C THR A 70 -0.74 -5.18 11.28
N LEU A 71 -1.93 -4.76 11.74
CA LEU A 71 -3.03 -4.32 10.87
C LEU A 71 -2.60 -3.13 9.98
N VAL A 72 -1.94 -2.13 10.58
CA VAL A 72 -1.43 -0.96 9.85
C VAL A 72 -0.37 -1.37 8.83
N MET A 73 0.57 -2.25 9.19
CA MET A 73 1.59 -2.74 8.26
C MET A 73 0.97 -3.41 7.04
N VAL A 74 0.00 -4.31 7.25
CA VAL A 74 -0.71 -4.99 6.15
C VAL A 74 -1.44 -3.99 5.26
N LEU A 75 -2.16 -3.04 5.87
CA LEU A 75 -2.92 -2.04 5.13
C LEU A 75 -2.02 -1.08 4.34
N GLY A 76 -0.85 -0.73 4.90
CA GLY A 76 0.18 0.08 4.24
C GLY A 76 0.78 -0.61 3.02
N ILE A 77 1.11 -1.90 3.15
CA ILE A 77 1.60 -2.71 2.03
C ILE A 77 0.52 -2.81 0.94
N ALA A 78 -0.72 -3.15 1.29
CA ALA A 78 -1.82 -3.25 0.33
C ALA A 78 -2.07 -1.94 -0.43
N CYS A 79 -2.08 -0.80 0.27
CA CYS A 79 -2.30 0.51 -0.33
C CYS A 79 -1.11 0.94 -1.22
N SER A 80 0.12 0.61 -0.82
CA SER A 80 1.33 0.83 -1.62
C SER A 80 1.27 0.07 -2.95
N ILE A 81 0.89 -1.20 -2.91
CA ILE A 81 0.74 -2.04 -4.11
C ILE A 81 -0.30 -1.43 -5.06
N ILE A 82 -1.46 -1.03 -4.56
CA ILE A 82 -2.51 -0.40 -5.39
C ILE A 82 -2.00 0.92 -6.00
N SER A 83 -1.27 1.73 -5.23
CA SER A 83 -0.67 2.97 -5.71
C SER A 83 0.40 2.75 -6.78
N LEU A 84 1.12 1.63 -6.73
CA LEU A 84 2.04 1.17 -7.77
C LEU A 84 1.30 0.73 -9.03
N MET A 85 0.24 -0.07 -8.89
CA MET A 85 -0.58 -0.55 -10.01
C MET A 85 -1.27 0.58 -10.77
N LYS A 86 -1.70 1.62 -10.05
CA LYS A 86 -2.30 2.83 -10.61
C LYS A 86 -1.28 3.95 -10.87
N GLY A 87 -0.02 3.69 -10.53
CA GLY A 87 1.07 4.66 -10.54
C GLY A 87 1.34 5.24 -11.93
N PRO A 88 2.15 6.32 -12.02
CA PRO A 88 2.48 6.93 -13.31
C PRO A 88 3.04 5.86 -14.24
N ALA A 89 2.79 5.99 -15.54
CA ALA A 89 3.40 5.11 -16.53
C ALA A 89 4.93 5.30 -16.50
N TYR A 90 5.59 4.47 -15.69
CA TYR A 90 7.02 4.28 -15.72
C TYR A 90 7.34 3.55 -17.01
N VAL A 91 8.38 4.02 -17.70
CA VAL A 91 8.86 3.38 -18.92
C VAL A 91 9.27 1.95 -18.54
N ALA A 92 8.47 0.97 -18.92
CA ALA A 92 8.91 -0.41 -18.92
C ALA A 92 10.01 -0.54 -19.97
N ASP A 93 10.96 -1.46 -19.74
CA ASP A 93 11.97 -1.78 -20.75
C ASP A 93 11.28 -2.06 -22.08
N ALA A 94 11.74 -1.39 -23.13
CA ALA A 94 11.18 -1.56 -24.45
C ALA A 94 11.46 -2.98 -24.92
N TYR A 95 10.45 -3.86 -24.85
CA TYR A 95 10.52 -5.14 -25.54
C TYR A 95 10.57 -4.86 -27.04
N HIS A 96 11.50 -5.53 -27.73
CA HIS A 96 11.55 -5.53 -29.18
C HIS A 96 10.24 -6.16 -29.70
N ARG A 97 9.31 -5.31 -30.13
CA ARG A 97 8.12 -5.73 -30.86
C ARG A 97 8.57 -5.94 -32.31
N PRO A 98 8.46 -7.16 -32.87
CA PRO A 98 8.66 -7.35 -34.30
C PRO A 98 7.67 -6.46 -35.04
N ASP A 99 8.18 -5.62 -35.92
CA ASP A 99 7.35 -4.85 -36.82
C ASP A 99 6.58 -5.84 -37.70
N VAL A 100 5.25 -5.84 -37.59
CA VAL A 100 4.42 -6.40 -38.64
C VAL A 100 4.41 -5.32 -39.71
N ASP A 101 5.43 -5.38 -40.55
CA ASP A 101 5.51 -4.58 -41.75
C ASP A 101 4.42 -5.10 -42.70
N ASP A 102 3.45 -4.23 -43.00
CA ASP A 102 2.45 -4.40 -44.06
C ASP A 102 1.16 -5.18 -43.72
N PRO A 103 -0.03 -4.52 -43.67
CA PRO A 103 -1.33 -5.21 -43.54
C PRO A 103 -1.70 -6.10 -44.74
N ASP A 104 -0.95 -6.02 -45.86
CA ASP A 104 -1.18 -6.83 -47.06
C ASP A 104 -0.13 -7.94 -47.29
N GLU A 105 0.75 -8.22 -46.31
CA GLU A 105 1.77 -9.26 -46.47
C GLU A 105 1.11 -10.66 -46.54
N PRO A 106 1.30 -11.44 -47.62
CA PRO A 106 0.68 -12.74 -47.76
C PRO A 106 1.26 -13.69 -46.72
N VAL A 107 0.38 -14.22 -45.87
CA VAL A 107 0.71 -15.22 -44.83
C VAL A 107 1.52 -16.35 -45.45
N SER A 108 2.78 -16.46 -45.04
CA SER A 108 3.68 -17.53 -45.47
C SER A 108 3.06 -18.90 -45.12
N PRO A 109 3.07 -19.89 -46.02
CA PRO A 109 2.57 -21.24 -45.75
C PRO A 109 3.28 -21.97 -44.58
N PHE A 110 4.37 -21.39 -44.06
CA PHE A 110 5.13 -21.91 -42.94
C PHE A 110 4.91 -21.12 -41.64
N ASP A 111 3.95 -20.20 -41.59
CA ASP A 111 3.58 -19.53 -40.35
C ASP A 111 2.81 -20.49 -39.43
N VAL A 112 3.46 -20.91 -38.34
CA VAL A 112 2.91 -21.84 -37.34
C VAL A 112 1.88 -21.14 -36.44
N ARG A 113 1.63 -19.83 -36.64
CA ARG A 113 0.77 -18.99 -35.80
C ARG A 113 -0.74 -19.10 -36.10
N SER A 114 -1.17 -19.98 -37.01
CA SER A 114 -2.59 -20.16 -37.38
C SER A 114 -3.25 -21.46 -36.90
N ARG A 115 -2.80 -22.06 -35.79
CA ARG A 115 -3.51 -23.18 -35.14
C ARG A 115 -3.96 -22.83 -33.73
#